data_AF-A0A445DJT0-F1
#
_entry.id   AF-A0A445DJT0-F1
#
_cell.length_a   1.000
_cell.length_b   1.000
_cell.length_c   1.000
_cell.angle_alpha   90.00
_cell.angle_beta   90.00
_cell.angle_gamma   90.00
#
_symmetry.space_group_name_H-M   'P 1'
#
loop_
_entity.id
_entity.type
_entity.pdbx_description
1 polymer ?
#
loop_
_entity_poly.entity_id
_entity_poly.type
_entity_poly.pdbx_seq_one_letter_code
_entity_poly.pdbx_strand_id
1 'polypeptide(L)'
;MEVPGAVAVLNEWSWWDRVNNNSDWQKAIFYFLCAAYALVSSVALIQLIRIELRVPEYGWTTQKIFHLMNFLVNALRALVFGFHSQVFLLHPKVLILVLLDLPGILFFSTYTLLVLFWAEIYRQARSLSTDNFRLVYISINAAVYFIQVCIWLYLWIDHNSVIELVGNIFIAAVSFMAALGFLIYGGRLFFMLRRFPIESKGRRKKLHEVGFVTAICFTCFLIRCIMVFLSAFDSDASLEVLDHPILDLIYYMLVEILPSALVLFILRKLPPKRISAQYHPIR
;
A
#
# COMPACT_ATOMS: atom_id res chain seq x y z
N MET A 1 15.42 13.60 45.57
CA MET A 1 14.80 12.31 45.19
C MET A 1 14.44 12.42 43.72
N GLU A 2 15.27 11.86 42.85
CA GLU A 2 14.94 11.77 41.42
C GLU A 2 13.81 10.77 41.23
N VAL A 3 12.78 11.17 40.50
CA VAL A 3 11.61 10.34 40.23
C VAL A 3 12.07 9.19 39.32
N PRO A 4 11.95 7.91 39.73
CA PRO A 4 12.45 6.77 38.95
C PRO A 4 11.96 6.73 37.49
N GLY A 5 10.76 7.28 37.23
CA GLY A 5 10.21 7.41 35.87
C GLY A 5 10.93 8.45 35.00
N ALA A 6 11.47 9.52 35.57
CA ALA A 6 12.20 10.53 34.79
C ALA A 6 13.53 9.98 34.27
N VAL A 7 14.26 9.20 35.08
CA VAL A 7 15.51 8.56 34.68
C VAL A 7 15.26 7.48 33.61
N ALA A 8 14.17 6.72 33.71
CA ALA A 8 13.79 5.74 32.69
C ALA A 8 13.47 6.37 31.34
N VAL A 9 12.66 7.44 31.33
CA VAL A 9 12.31 8.18 30.10
C VAL A 9 13.56 8.84 29.50
N LEU A 10 14.42 9.46 30.31
CA LEU A 10 15.69 10.04 29.82
C LEU A 10 16.62 8.97 29.23
N ASN A 11 16.67 7.77 29.83
CA ASN A 11 17.49 6.68 29.33
C ASN A 11 16.93 6.13 28.00
N GLU A 12 15.61 6.02 27.86
CA GLU A 12 14.96 5.66 26.60
C GLU A 12 15.25 6.69 25.50
N TRP A 13 15.05 7.98 25.76
CA TRP A 13 15.36 9.05 24.80
C TRP A 13 16.85 9.03 24.40
N SER A 14 17.75 8.83 25.37
CA SER A 14 19.19 8.69 25.08
C SER A 14 19.51 7.47 24.21
N TRP A 15 18.72 6.40 24.28
CA TRP A 15 18.90 5.22 23.44
C TRP A 15 18.40 5.49 22.02
N TRP A 16 17.23 6.12 21.86
CA TRP A 16 16.69 6.53 20.55
C TRP A 16 17.68 7.43 19.81
N ASP A 17 18.25 8.42 20.49
CA ASP A 17 19.25 9.33 19.91
C ASP A 17 20.53 8.60 19.49
N ARG A 18 21.00 7.63 20.27
CA ARG A 18 22.19 6.83 19.92
C ARG A 18 21.97 5.96 18.68
N VAL A 19 20.78 5.40 18.51
CA VAL A 19 20.47 4.54 17.36
C VAL A 19 20.24 5.39 16.10
N ASN A 20 19.50 6.50 16.21
CA ASN A 20 19.26 7.41 15.09
C ASN A 20 20.57 8.01 14.54
N ASN A 21 21.52 8.35 15.41
CA ASN A 21 22.78 8.97 15.00
C ASN A 21 23.86 7.96 14.55
N ASN A 22 23.58 6.65 14.57
CA ASN A 22 24.55 5.63 14.22
C ASN A 22 24.37 5.14 12.77
N SER A 23 25.38 5.40 11.93
CA SER A 23 25.37 5.04 10.51
C SER A 23 25.27 3.54 10.23
N ASP A 24 25.73 2.67 11.13
CA ASP A 24 25.64 1.22 10.95
C ASP A 24 24.23 0.72 11.22
N TRP A 25 23.54 1.30 12.22
CA TRP A 25 22.13 1.01 12.50
C TRP A 25 21.22 1.51 11.38
N GLN A 26 21.48 2.70 10.83
CA GLN A 26 20.76 3.21 9.66
C GLN A 26 20.84 2.23 8.47
N LYS A 27 22.06 1.80 8.10
CA LYS A 27 22.26 0.81 7.03
C LYS A 27 21.55 -0.51 7.33
N ALA A 28 21.67 -1.02 8.56
CA ALA A 28 21.03 -2.26 8.96
C ALA A 28 19.50 -2.19 8.81
N ILE A 29 18.90 -1.06 9.19
CA ILE A 29 17.46 -0.82 9.06
C ILE A 29 17.04 -0.77 7.59
N PHE A 30 17.76 -0.07 6.71
CA PHE A 30 17.41 -0.03 5.29
C PHE A 30 17.57 -1.38 4.60
N TYR A 31 18.62 -2.14 4.92
CA TYR A 31 18.74 -3.51 4.41
C TYR A 31 17.66 -4.44 4.95
N PHE A 32 17.23 -4.25 6.20
CA PHE A 32 16.08 -4.98 6.76
C PHE A 32 14.79 -4.65 6.00
N LEU A 33 14.50 -3.36 5.77
CA LEU A 33 13.35 -2.93 4.98
C LEU A 33 13.42 -3.49 3.55
N CYS A 34 14.58 -3.41 2.90
CA CYS A 34 14.83 -4.02 1.60
C CYS A 34 14.48 -5.51 1.60
N ALA A 35 14.98 -6.28 2.57
CA ALA A 35 14.70 -7.71 2.69
C ALA A 35 13.21 -7.99 2.92
N ALA A 36 12.54 -7.19 3.76
CA ALA A 36 11.10 -7.33 4.03
C ALA A 36 10.26 -7.07 2.78
N TYR A 37 10.54 -5.98 2.04
CA TYR A 37 9.87 -5.69 0.77
C TYR A 37 10.16 -6.75 -0.31
N ALA A 38 11.41 -7.21 -0.41
CA ALA A 38 11.78 -8.28 -1.35
C ALA A 38 11.04 -9.58 -1.05
N LEU A 39 10.86 -9.93 0.23
CA LEU A 39 10.05 -11.07 0.64
C LEU A 39 8.59 -10.92 0.22
N VAL A 40 7.97 -9.77 0.52
CA VAL A 40 6.56 -9.51 0.13
C VAL A 40 6.40 -9.55 -1.39
N SER A 41 7.32 -8.92 -2.13
CA SER A 41 7.35 -8.94 -3.59
C SER A 41 7.46 -10.37 -4.14
N SER A 42 8.36 -11.18 -3.58
CA SER A 42 8.54 -12.60 -3.96
C SER A 42 7.27 -13.41 -3.71
N VAL A 43 6.60 -13.21 -2.56
CA VAL A 43 5.33 -13.86 -2.26
C VAL A 43 4.24 -13.47 -3.28
N ALA A 44 4.13 -12.18 -3.62
CA ALA A 44 3.17 -11.69 -4.60
C ALA A 44 3.41 -12.33 -5.99
N LEU A 45 4.67 -12.42 -6.42
CA LEU A 45 5.05 -13.04 -7.69
C LEU A 45 4.75 -14.54 -7.71
N ILE A 46 5.12 -15.27 -6.66
CA ILE A 46 4.81 -16.70 -6.53
C ILE A 46 3.30 -16.93 -6.58
N GLN A 47 2.52 -16.11 -5.87
CA GLN A 47 1.06 -16.19 -5.91
C GLN A 47 0.51 -15.91 -7.30
N LEU A 48 1.01 -14.89 -8.01
CA LEU A 48 0.63 -14.60 -9.39
C LEU A 48 0.89 -15.78 -10.33
N ILE A 49 2.11 -16.34 -10.30
CA ILE A 49 2.49 -17.50 -11.13
C ILE A 49 1.60 -18.70 -10.81
N ARG A 50 1.34 -18.98 -9.53
CA ARG A 50 0.45 -20.06 -9.12
C ARG A 50 -0.98 -19.88 -9.62
N ILE A 51 -1.50 -18.64 -9.66
CA ILE A 51 -2.83 -18.35 -10.18
C ILE A 51 -2.84 -18.54 -11.70
N GLU A 52 -1.83 -18.04 -12.43
CA GLU A 52 -1.72 -18.18 -13.88
C GLU A 52 -1.67 -19.65 -14.31
N LEU A 53 -0.81 -20.45 -13.66
CA LEU A 53 -0.70 -21.89 -13.95
C LEU A 53 -1.96 -22.69 -13.56
N ARG A 54 -2.74 -22.20 -12.59
CA ARG A 54 -3.96 -22.89 -12.12
C ARG A 54 -5.13 -22.69 -13.07
N VAL A 55 -5.25 -21.50 -13.65
CA VAL A 55 -6.40 -21.03 -14.45
C VAL A 55 -5.92 -20.12 -15.60
N PRO A 56 -5.15 -20.66 -16.58
CA PRO A 56 -4.68 -19.88 -17.74
C PRO A 56 -5.83 -19.39 -18.63
N GLU A 57 -6.95 -20.11 -18.67
CA GLU A 57 -8.09 -19.81 -19.54
C GLU A 57 -8.86 -18.53 -19.16
N TYR A 58 -8.72 -18.03 -17.92
CA TYR A 58 -9.45 -16.85 -17.44
C TYR A 58 -8.77 -15.51 -17.77
N GLY A 59 -7.67 -15.50 -18.54
CA GLY A 59 -6.95 -14.29 -18.93
C GLY A 59 -6.50 -13.45 -17.73
N TRP A 60 -6.31 -12.14 -17.93
CA TRP A 60 -5.88 -11.22 -16.88
C TRP A 60 -7.06 -10.71 -16.04
N THR A 61 -7.25 -11.32 -14.86
CA THR A 61 -8.29 -10.93 -13.90
C THR A 61 -7.81 -9.82 -12.96
N THR A 62 -8.74 -9.09 -12.34
CA THR A 62 -8.44 -8.08 -11.29
C THR A 62 -7.53 -8.63 -10.19
N GLN A 63 -7.69 -9.91 -9.82
CA GLN A 63 -6.82 -10.57 -8.85
C GLN A 63 -5.38 -10.71 -9.37
N LYS A 64 -5.18 -11.16 -10.61
CA LYS A 64 -3.83 -11.27 -11.21
C LYS A 64 -3.16 -9.90 -11.30
N ILE A 65 -3.92 -8.88 -11.73
CA ILE A 65 -3.43 -7.48 -11.79
C ILE A 65 -3.04 -7.00 -10.39
N PHE A 66 -3.86 -7.25 -9.36
CA PHE A 66 -3.55 -6.86 -7.99
C PHE A 66 -2.24 -7.49 -7.47
N HIS A 67 -1.98 -8.76 -7.76
CA HIS A 67 -0.72 -9.42 -7.37
C HIS A 67 0.47 -8.89 -8.17
N LEU A 68 0.30 -8.64 -9.47
CA LEU A 68 1.31 -8.02 -10.31
C LEU A 68 1.70 -6.63 -9.78
N MET A 69 0.71 -5.79 -9.48
CA MET A 69 0.96 -4.45 -8.94
C MET A 69 1.64 -4.52 -7.57
N ASN A 70 1.24 -5.44 -6.68
CA ASN A 70 1.96 -5.65 -5.42
C ASN A 70 3.40 -6.09 -5.64
N PHE A 71 3.65 -7.01 -6.58
CA PHE A 71 5.02 -7.41 -6.94
C PHE A 71 5.84 -6.18 -7.35
N LEU A 72 5.31 -5.35 -8.25
CA LEU A 72 6.00 -4.16 -8.76
C LEU A 72 6.25 -3.10 -7.67
N VAL A 73 5.22 -2.75 -6.88
CA VAL A 73 5.36 -1.77 -5.78
C VAL A 73 6.42 -2.20 -4.78
N ASN A 74 6.33 -3.44 -4.30
CA ASN A 74 7.23 -3.94 -3.28
C ASN A 74 8.64 -4.18 -3.86
N ALA A 75 8.77 -4.59 -5.13
CA ALA A 75 10.07 -4.71 -5.79
C ALA A 75 10.75 -3.35 -5.94
N LEU A 76 10.02 -2.34 -6.41
CA LEU A 76 10.56 -0.99 -6.57
C LEU A 76 10.99 -0.42 -5.22
N ARG A 77 10.17 -0.58 -4.18
CA ARG A 77 10.51 -0.15 -2.83
C ARG A 77 11.73 -0.90 -2.28
N ALA A 78 11.83 -2.21 -2.49
CA ALA A 78 13.02 -2.98 -2.12
C ALA A 78 14.28 -2.46 -2.82
N LEU A 79 14.21 -2.11 -4.11
CA LEU A 79 15.34 -1.54 -4.84
C LEU A 79 15.74 -0.19 -4.26
N VAL A 80 14.79 0.69 -3.96
CA VAL A 80 15.06 2.00 -3.34
C VAL A 80 15.81 1.85 -2.01
N PHE A 81 15.37 0.94 -1.14
CA PHE A 81 16.08 0.67 0.12
C PHE A 81 17.40 -0.07 -0.07
N GLY A 82 17.49 -1.00 -1.01
CA GLY A 82 18.71 -1.76 -1.27
C GLY A 82 19.84 -0.92 -1.87
N PHE A 83 19.47 0.09 -2.67
CA PHE A 83 20.37 1.06 -3.27
C PHE A 83 20.34 2.42 -2.55
N HIS A 84 19.91 2.47 -1.28
CA HIS A 84 19.71 3.73 -0.56
C HIS A 84 20.93 4.67 -0.67
N SER A 85 22.14 4.11 -0.54
CA SER A 85 23.39 4.89 -0.61
C SER A 85 23.59 5.58 -1.97
N GLN A 86 23.21 4.92 -3.07
CA GLN A 86 23.30 5.46 -4.41
C GLN A 86 22.15 6.42 -4.71
N VAL A 87 20.95 6.11 -4.23
CA VAL A 87 19.76 6.96 -4.39
C VAL A 87 20.02 8.35 -3.84
N PHE A 88 20.63 8.47 -2.66
CA PHE A 88 20.95 9.76 -2.04
C PHE A 88 22.05 10.58 -2.73
N LEU A 89 22.82 9.96 -3.62
CA LEU A 89 23.85 10.64 -4.40
C LEU A 89 23.31 11.15 -5.75
N LEU A 90 22.03 10.90 -6.05
CA LEU A 90 21.43 11.31 -7.31
C LEU A 90 21.25 12.83 -7.37
N HIS A 91 21.79 13.40 -8.44
CA HIS A 91 21.51 14.77 -8.86
C HIS A 91 20.82 14.75 -10.23
N PRO A 92 19.77 15.57 -10.44
CA PRO A 92 19.19 16.54 -9.51
C PRO A 92 18.33 15.90 -8.39
N LYS A 93 18.11 16.64 -7.28
CA LYS A 93 17.37 16.17 -6.08
C LYS A 93 15.97 15.61 -6.38
N VAL A 94 15.30 16.12 -7.42
CA VAL A 94 14.00 15.62 -7.86
C VAL A 94 14.01 14.13 -8.22
N LEU A 95 15.16 13.56 -8.62
CA LEU A 95 15.27 12.12 -8.85
C LEU A 95 15.06 11.31 -7.57
N ILE A 96 15.49 11.84 -6.42
CA ILE A 96 15.28 11.23 -5.11
C ILE A 96 13.78 11.24 -4.79
N LEU A 97 13.12 12.39 -4.95
CA LEU A 97 11.69 12.54 -4.75
C LEU A 97 10.89 11.57 -5.63
N VAL A 98 11.21 11.49 -6.92
CA VAL A 98 10.57 10.55 -7.85
C VAL A 98 10.71 9.11 -7.37
N LEU A 99 11.90 8.70 -6.93
CA LEU A 99 12.15 7.33 -6.48
C LEU A 99 11.43 7.00 -5.16
N LEU A 100 11.22 7.98 -4.28
CA LEU A 100 10.51 7.81 -3.02
C LEU A 100 8.98 7.86 -3.17
N ASP A 101 8.49 8.74 -4.04
CA ASP A 101 7.06 8.94 -4.31
C ASP A 101 6.45 7.87 -5.22
N LEU A 102 7.19 7.43 -6.25
CA LEU A 102 6.68 6.51 -7.27
C LEU A 102 6.12 5.19 -6.69
N PRO A 103 6.80 4.48 -5.77
CA PRO A 103 6.20 3.30 -5.15
C PRO A 103 4.98 3.66 -4.30
N GLY A 104 4.91 4.88 -3.75
CA GLY A 104 3.76 5.39 -3.00
C GLY A 104 2.50 5.57 -3.84
N ILE A 105 2.63 6.20 -5.01
CA ILE A 105 1.51 6.36 -5.94
C ILE A 105 1.11 5.02 -6.58
N LEU A 106 2.06 4.12 -6.85
CA LEU A 106 1.76 2.75 -7.28
C LEU A 106 1.03 1.96 -6.18
N PHE A 107 1.39 2.17 -4.91
CA PHE A 107 0.68 1.60 -3.76
C PHE A 107 -0.76 2.13 -3.73
N PHE A 108 -0.99 3.43 -3.90
CA PHE A 108 -2.34 3.99 -4.05
C PHE A 108 -3.14 3.29 -5.16
N SER A 109 -2.57 3.15 -6.37
CA SER A 109 -3.24 2.45 -7.48
C SER A 109 -3.58 1.01 -7.13
N THR A 110 -2.62 0.30 -6.53
CA THR A 110 -2.77 -1.11 -6.15
C THR A 110 -3.95 -1.31 -5.19
N TYR A 111 -4.08 -0.45 -4.19
CA TYR A 111 -5.11 -0.60 -3.16
C TYR A 111 -6.45 0.02 -3.56
N THR A 112 -6.46 1.04 -4.42
CA THR A 112 -7.72 1.50 -5.02
C THR A 112 -8.29 0.50 -6.03
N LEU A 113 -7.46 -0.38 -6.62
CA LEU A 113 -7.94 -1.55 -7.37
C LEU A 113 -8.71 -2.53 -6.47
N LEU A 114 -8.30 -2.69 -5.21
CA LEU A 114 -9.03 -3.49 -4.23
C LEU A 114 -10.37 -2.83 -3.84
N VAL A 115 -10.37 -1.50 -3.68
CA VAL A 115 -11.62 -0.73 -3.47
C VAL A 115 -12.56 -0.89 -4.67
N LEU A 116 -12.05 -0.81 -5.90
CA LEU A 116 -12.80 -1.09 -7.12
C LEU A 116 -13.41 -2.49 -7.07
N PHE A 117 -12.62 -3.51 -6.74
CA PHE A 117 -13.08 -4.88 -6.64
C PHE A 117 -14.21 -5.04 -5.61
N TRP A 118 -14.11 -4.37 -4.46
CA TRP A 118 -15.20 -4.38 -3.47
C TRP A 118 -16.44 -3.64 -3.93
N ALA A 119 -16.29 -2.52 -4.62
CA ALA A 119 -17.40 -1.78 -5.21
C ALA A 119 -18.14 -2.63 -6.25
N GLU A 120 -17.41 -3.37 -7.09
CA GLU A 120 -17.96 -4.32 -8.06
C GLU A 120 -18.75 -5.43 -7.35
N ILE A 121 -18.17 -6.11 -6.34
CA ILE A 121 -18.87 -7.15 -5.58
C ILE A 121 -20.14 -6.61 -4.91
N TYR A 122 -20.05 -5.45 -4.28
CA TYR A 122 -21.18 -4.83 -3.60
C TYR A 122 -22.34 -4.53 -4.56
N ARG A 123 -22.03 -3.96 -5.73
CA ARG A 123 -23.06 -3.66 -6.75
C ARG A 123 -23.62 -4.91 -7.41
N GLN A 124 -22.78 -5.91 -7.71
CA GLN A 124 -23.23 -7.18 -8.27
C GLN A 124 -24.18 -7.91 -7.32
N ALA A 125 -23.88 -7.94 -6.02
CA ALA A 125 -24.77 -8.52 -5.00
C ALA A 125 -26.11 -7.77 -4.84
N ARG A 126 -26.18 -6.53 -5.36
CA ARG A 126 -27.38 -5.70 -5.40
C ARG A 126 -28.06 -5.67 -6.78
N SER A 127 -27.59 -6.50 -7.73
CA SER A 127 -28.02 -6.52 -9.14
C SER A 127 -28.04 -5.14 -9.81
N LEU A 128 -27.07 -4.28 -9.46
CA LEU A 128 -26.85 -2.98 -10.08
C LEU A 128 -25.75 -3.07 -11.13
N SER A 129 -25.82 -2.24 -12.17
CA SER A 129 -24.80 -2.19 -13.23
C SER A 129 -23.42 -1.79 -12.70
N THR A 130 -22.36 -2.29 -13.35
CA THR A 130 -20.96 -2.02 -12.99
C THR A 130 -20.17 -1.34 -14.12
N ASP A 131 -20.86 -0.91 -15.17
CA ASP A 131 -20.30 -0.70 -16.51
C ASP A 131 -19.23 0.39 -16.59
N ASN A 132 -19.19 1.29 -15.60
CA ASN A 132 -18.27 2.44 -15.60
C ASN A 132 -17.18 2.39 -14.53
N PHE A 133 -17.18 1.40 -13.62
CA PHE A 133 -16.28 1.46 -12.47
C PHE A 133 -14.80 1.34 -12.84
N ARG A 134 -14.47 0.49 -13.82
CA ARG A 134 -13.10 0.35 -14.33
C ARG A 134 -12.62 1.63 -15.00
N LEU A 135 -13.49 2.28 -15.78
CA LEU A 135 -13.19 3.56 -16.41
C LEU A 135 -12.93 4.64 -15.35
N VAL A 136 -13.77 4.73 -14.32
CA VAL A 136 -13.57 5.67 -13.21
C VAL A 136 -12.24 5.43 -12.50
N TYR A 137 -11.89 4.16 -12.21
CA TYR A 137 -10.60 3.81 -11.62
C TYR A 137 -9.42 4.23 -12.51
N ILE A 138 -9.49 3.97 -13.82
CA ILE A 138 -8.45 4.35 -14.78
C ILE A 138 -8.33 5.88 -14.83
N SER A 139 -9.44 6.61 -14.93
CA SER A 139 -9.44 8.07 -14.99
C SER A 139 -8.88 8.71 -13.72
N ILE A 140 -9.23 8.21 -12.53
CA ILE A 140 -8.68 8.70 -11.26
C ILE A 140 -7.17 8.48 -11.22
N ASN A 141 -6.70 7.29 -11.58
CA ASN A 141 -5.27 7.01 -11.59
C ASN A 141 -4.56 7.88 -12.62
N ALA A 142 -5.06 7.96 -13.86
CA ALA A 142 -4.48 8.81 -14.90
C ALA A 142 -4.35 10.27 -14.45
N ALA A 143 -5.38 10.83 -13.78
CA ALA A 143 -5.31 12.17 -13.21
C ALA A 143 -4.24 12.29 -12.11
N VAL A 144 -4.17 11.30 -11.20
CA VAL A 144 -3.16 11.30 -10.12
C VAL A 144 -1.73 11.26 -10.68
N TYR A 145 -1.45 10.35 -11.61
CA TYR A 145 -0.13 10.26 -12.25
C TYR A 145 0.20 11.50 -13.06
N PHE A 146 -0.77 12.05 -13.78
CA PHE A 146 -0.56 13.27 -14.56
C PHE A 146 -0.16 14.44 -13.67
N ILE A 147 -0.93 14.71 -12.60
CA ILE A 147 -0.63 15.78 -11.66
C ILE A 147 0.74 15.56 -11.01
N GLN A 148 1.05 14.33 -10.58
CA GLN A 148 2.35 14.02 -9.96
C GLN A 148 3.53 14.27 -10.91
N VAL A 149 3.41 13.81 -12.17
CA VAL A 149 4.44 14.04 -13.18
C VAL A 149 4.62 15.53 -13.45
N CYS A 150 3.53 16.31 -13.51
CA CYS A 150 3.63 17.77 -13.63
C CYS A 150 4.41 18.38 -12.46
N ILE A 151 4.12 17.99 -11.22
CA ILE A 151 4.85 18.48 -10.02
C ILE A 151 6.34 18.16 -10.12
N TRP A 152 6.70 16.92 -10.48
CA TRP A 152 8.11 16.54 -10.66
C TRP A 152 8.78 17.32 -11.80
N LEU A 153 8.11 17.54 -12.93
CA LEU A 153 8.67 18.33 -14.03
C LEU A 153 8.90 19.79 -13.62
N TYR A 154 8.01 20.39 -12.84
CA TYR A 154 8.22 21.74 -12.30
C TYR A 154 9.44 21.78 -11.36
N LEU A 155 9.54 20.83 -10.42
CA LEU A 155 10.69 20.72 -9.50
C LEU A 155 12.01 20.42 -10.21
N TRP A 156 11.96 19.78 -11.38
CA TRP A 156 13.13 19.53 -12.20
C TRP A 156 13.67 20.81 -12.83
N ILE A 157 12.77 21.67 -13.32
CA ILE A 157 13.14 22.93 -13.98
C ILE A 157 13.61 23.96 -12.95
N ASP A 158 12.82 24.15 -11.89
CA ASP A 158 13.12 25.09 -10.82
C ASP A 158 12.79 24.47 -9.46
N HIS A 159 13.81 24.33 -8.63
CA HIS A 159 13.65 23.72 -7.32
C HIS A 159 13.07 24.76 -6.35
N ASN A 160 11.78 24.59 -6.02
CA ASN A 160 11.03 25.52 -5.20
C ASN A 160 10.30 24.77 -4.07
N SER A 161 10.59 25.16 -2.83
CA SER A 161 10.01 24.55 -1.62
C SER A 161 8.48 24.66 -1.55
N VAL A 162 7.88 25.67 -2.20
CA VAL A 162 6.42 25.78 -2.30
C VAL A 162 5.84 24.66 -3.16
N ILE A 163 6.54 24.27 -4.23
CA ILE A 163 6.08 23.16 -5.10
C ILE A 163 6.25 21.81 -4.39
N GLU A 164 7.31 21.66 -3.59
CA GLU A 164 7.50 20.49 -2.72
C GLU A 164 6.37 20.37 -1.68
N LEU A 165 6.00 21.48 -1.02
CA LEU A 165 4.84 21.55 -0.13
C LEU A 165 3.54 21.17 -0.85
N VAL A 166 3.32 21.69 -2.07
CA VAL A 166 2.15 21.32 -2.89
C VAL A 166 2.15 19.83 -3.22
N GLY A 167 3.32 19.25 -3.54
CA GLY A 167 3.49 17.80 -3.75
C GLY A 167 3.09 16.98 -2.53
N ASN A 168 3.57 17.36 -1.35
CA ASN A 168 3.25 16.68 -0.09
C ASN A 168 1.76 16.78 0.24
N ILE A 169 1.15 17.97 0.13
CA ILE A 169 -0.30 18.14 0.31
C ILE A 169 -1.09 17.29 -0.68
N PHE A 170 -0.63 17.19 -1.93
CA PHE A 170 -1.27 16.36 -2.94
C PHE A 170 -1.22 14.87 -2.59
N ILE A 171 -0.06 14.33 -2.19
CA ILE A 171 0.07 12.93 -1.76
C ILE A 171 -0.78 12.64 -0.51
N ALA A 172 -0.83 13.59 0.44
CA ALA A 172 -1.70 13.48 1.61
C ALA A 172 -3.19 13.41 1.21
N ALA A 173 -3.63 14.28 0.29
CA ALA A 173 -5.01 14.28 -0.21
C ALA A 173 -5.36 12.98 -0.94
N VAL A 174 -4.46 12.48 -1.79
CA VAL A 174 -4.63 11.18 -2.49
C VAL A 174 -4.74 10.03 -1.48
N SER A 175 -3.92 10.04 -0.43
CA SER A 175 -3.97 9.04 0.64
C SER A 175 -5.29 9.10 1.41
N PHE A 176 -5.78 10.30 1.73
CA PHE A 176 -7.07 10.50 2.37
C PHE A 176 -8.23 9.98 1.51
N MET A 177 -8.21 10.26 0.20
CA MET A 177 -9.22 9.74 -0.73
C MET A 177 -9.24 8.20 -0.76
N ALA A 178 -8.07 7.56 -0.74
CA ALA A 178 -8.00 6.10 -0.63
C ALA A 178 -8.60 5.60 0.69
N ALA A 179 -8.28 6.23 1.82
CA ALA A 179 -8.88 5.89 3.12
C ALA A 179 -10.41 5.98 3.07
N LEU A 180 -10.96 7.06 2.52
CA LEU A 180 -12.40 7.20 2.32
C LEU A 180 -12.98 6.10 1.41
N GLY A 181 -12.27 5.73 0.34
CA GLY A 181 -12.64 4.62 -0.54
C GLY A 181 -12.79 3.29 0.22
N PHE A 182 -11.82 2.96 1.08
CA PHE A 182 -11.88 1.78 1.96
C PHE A 182 -13.05 1.87 2.94
N LEU A 183 -13.23 3.01 3.60
CA LEU A 183 -14.31 3.20 4.57
C LEU A 183 -15.70 3.03 3.92
N ILE A 184 -15.91 3.64 2.75
CA ILE A 184 -17.20 3.64 2.05
C ILE A 184 -17.48 2.26 1.45
N TYR A 185 -16.62 1.75 0.57
CA TYR A 185 -16.91 0.52 -0.17
C TYR A 185 -16.63 -0.74 0.65
N GLY A 186 -15.57 -0.74 1.45
CA GLY A 186 -15.30 -1.82 2.41
C GLY A 186 -16.35 -1.90 3.50
N GLY A 187 -16.74 -0.75 4.07
CA GLY A 187 -17.83 -0.67 5.05
C GLY A 187 -19.16 -1.14 4.48
N ARG A 188 -19.56 -0.65 3.30
CA ARG A 188 -20.79 -1.11 2.61
C ARG A 188 -20.80 -2.62 2.36
N LEU A 189 -19.67 -3.17 1.88
CA LEU A 189 -19.53 -4.60 1.65
C LEU A 189 -19.62 -5.40 2.96
N PHE A 190 -18.95 -4.93 4.03
CA PHE A 190 -19.00 -5.55 5.35
C PHE A 190 -20.42 -5.59 5.92
N PHE A 191 -21.14 -4.47 5.90
CA PHE A 191 -22.53 -4.42 6.38
C PHE A 191 -23.46 -5.29 5.54
N MET A 192 -23.28 -5.34 4.22
CA MET A 192 -24.05 -6.21 3.34
C MET A 192 -23.82 -7.69 3.68
N LEU A 193 -22.57 -8.11 3.88
CA LEU A 193 -22.24 -9.48 4.27
C LEU A 193 -22.77 -9.86 5.66
N ARG A 194 -22.93 -8.90 6.56
CA ARG A 194 -23.49 -9.09 7.91
C ARG A 194 -25.02 -9.27 7.91
N ARG A 195 -25.74 -8.73 6.92
CA ARG A 195 -27.22 -8.78 6.86
C ARG A 195 -27.79 -10.15 6.52
N PHE A 196 -27.03 -11.01 5.83
CA PHE A 196 -27.49 -12.37 5.53
C PHE A 196 -27.27 -13.28 6.75
N PRO A 197 -28.23 -14.14 7.11
CA PRO A 197 -28.08 -15.04 8.26
C PRO A 197 -26.77 -15.84 8.09
N ILE A 198 -25.87 -15.70 9.06
CA ILE A 198 -24.51 -16.21 8.98
C ILE A 198 -24.50 -17.69 9.40
N GLU A 199 -25.27 -18.51 8.70
CA GLU A 199 -25.48 -19.91 9.06
C GLU A 199 -24.22 -20.75 8.82
N SER A 200 -23.38 -20.40 7.83
CA SER A 200 -22.17 -21.15 7.50
C SER A 200 -20.88 -20.57 8.10
N LYS A 201 -20.01 -21.47 8.61
CA LYS A 201 -18.65 -21.13 9.11
C LYS A 201 -17.79 -20.41 8.04
N GLY A 202 -17.96 -20.77 6.77
CA GLY A 202 -17.24 -20.14 5.65
C GLY A 202 -17.60 -18.67 5.43
N ARG A 203 -18.89 -18.30 5.59
CA ARG A 203 -19.36 -16.92 5.43
C ARG A 203 -18.87 -16.01 6.57
N ARG A 204 -18.87 -16.50 7.82
CA ARG A 204 -18.25 -15.81 8.98
C ARG A 204 -16.79 -15.44 8.70
N LYS A 205 -16.01 -16.40 8.19
CA LYS A 205 -14.61 -16.18 7.86
C LYS A 205 -14.42 -15.10 6.79
N LYS A 206 -15.24 -15.10 5.73
CA LYS A 206 -15.14 -14.11 4.65
C LYS A 206 -15.51 -12.70 5.13
N LEU A 207 -16.52 -12.58 6.00
CA LEU A 207 -16.88 -11.31 6.64
C LEU A 207 -15.72 -10.73 7.45
N HIS A 208 -15.06 -11.56 8.27
CA HIS A 208 -13.90 -11.13 9.04
C HIS A 208 -12.70 -10.78 8.14
N GLU A 209 -12.46 -11.54 7.08
CA GLU A 209 -11.43 -11.21 6.07
C GLU A 209 -11.67 -9.82 5.46
N VAL A 210 -12.89 -9.51 5.01
CA VAL A 210 -13.21 -8.19 4.43
C VAL A 210 -13.12 -7.07 5.47
N GLY A 211 -13.67 -7.28 6.67
CA GLY A 211 -13.62 -6.29 7.74
C GLY A 211 -12.20 -5.96 8.18
N PHE A 212 -11.35 -6.98 8.31
CA PHE A 212 -9.95 -6.80 8.71
C PHE A 212 -9.13 -6.06 7.65
N VAL A 213 -9.27 -6.42 6.37
CA VAL A 213 -8.60 -5.69 5.29
C VAL A 213 -9.08 -4.25 5.21
N THR A 214 -10.38 -4.02 5.38
CA THR A 214 -10.96 -2.67 5.34
C THR A 214 -10.38 -1.80 6.45
N ALA A 215 -10.40 -2.29 7.69
CA ALA A 215 -9.91 -1.55 8.85
C ALA A 215 -8.42 -1.23 8.72
N ILE A 216 -7.60 -2.22 8.34
CA ILE A 216 -6.15 -2.02 8.23
C ILE A 216 -5.82 -1.07 7.07
N CYS A 217 -6.37 -1.27 5.88
CA CYS A 217 -6.07 -0.36 4.77
C CYS A 217 -6.56 1.06 5.06
N PHE A 218 -7.75 1.22 5.65
CA PHE A 218 -8.23 2.53 6.12
C PHE A 218 -7.24 3.18 7.08
N THR A 219 -6.83 2.48 8.13
CA THR A 219 -5.90 3.00 9.14
C THR A 219 -4.53 3.32 8.53
N CYS A 220 -3.98 2.44 7.69
CA CYS A 220 -2.68 2.67 7.02
C CYS A 220 -2.72 3.92 6.12
N PHE A 221 -3.76 4.07 5.28
CA PHE A 221 -3.88 5.26 4.43
C PHE A 221 -4.17 6.54 5.22
N LEU A 222 -4.86 6.43 6.36
CA LEU A 222 -5.07 7.56 7.26
C LEU A 222 -3.76 7.98 7.95
N ILE A 223 -2.97 7.03 8.45
CA ILE A 223 -1.63 7.29 8.99
C ILE A 223 -0.75 7.92 7.92
N ARG A 224 -0.77 7.38 6.69
CA ARG A 224 -0.05 7.95 5.54
C ARG A 224 -0.43 9.41 5.30
N CYS A 225 -1.73 9.70 5.26
CA CYS A 225 -2.24 11.06 5.09
C CYS A 225 -1.70 12.00 6.17
N ILE A 226 -1.79 11.59 7.44
CA ILE A 226 -1.36 12.42 8.57
C ILE A 226 0.15 12.63 8.53
N MET A 227 0.93 11.55 8.36
CA MET A 227 2.39 11.61 8.36
C MET A 227 2.90 12.50 7.22
N VAL A 228 2.45 12.29 5.99
CA VAL A 228 2.88 13.12 4.83
C VAL A 228 2.46 14.57 5.01
N PHE A 229 1.26 14.83 5.58
CA PHE A 229 0.84 16.19 5.88
C PHE A 229 1.75 16.85 6.93
N LEU A 230 2.15 16.13 7.98
CA LEU A 230 3.08 16.63 8.99
C LEU A 230 4.50 16.84 8.41
N SER A 231 4.99 15.91 7.59
CA SER A 231 6.27 16.03 6.87
C SER A 231 6.35 17.30 6.02
N ALA A 232 5.20 17.81 5.56
CA ALA A 232 5.13 19.03 4.76
C ALA A 232 5.45 20.31 5.55
N PHE A 233 5.35 20.27 6.88
CA PHE A 233 5.58 21.41 7.78
C PHE A 233 6.74 21.19 8.75
N ASP A 234 7.18 19.95 8.94
CA ASP A 234 8.22 19.58 9.90
C ASP A 234 9.26 18.67 9.24
N SER A 235 10.51 19.16 9.16
CA SER A 235 11.63 18.40 8.60
C SER A 235 11.98 17.18 9.43
N ASP A 236 11.77 17.21 10.75
CA ASP A 236 12.06 16.08 11.66
C ASP A 236 11.04 14.93 11.49
N ALA A 237 9.93 15.21 10.81
CA ALA A 237 8.92 14.23 10.42
C ALA A 237 9.03 13.83 8.93
N SER A 238 10.06 14.30 8.21
CA SER A 238 10.19 14.03 6.78
C SER A 238 10.49 12.56 6.50
N LEU A 239 9.65 11.94 5.66
CA LEU A 239 9.84 10.58 5.15
C LEU A 239 10.60 10.56 3.82
N GLU A 240 10.84 11.74 3.24
CA GLU A 240 11.63 11.93 2.02
C GLU A 240 13.14 11.95 2.35
N VAL A 241 13.46 12.29 3.59
CA VAL A 241 14.80 12.28 4.14
C VAL A 241 14.92 11.03 5.00
N LEU A 242 15.54 9.97 4.49
CA LEU A 242 15.76 8.76 5.32
C LEU A 242 16.85 8.95 6.40
N ASP A 243 16.93 10.13 7.03
CA ASP A 243 17.83 10.39 8.15
C ASP A 243 17.18 10.01 9.50
N HIS A 244 15.91 9.62 9.48
CA HIS A 244 15.17 9.13 10.66
C HIS A 244 14.88 7.62 10.53
N PRO A 245 15.90 6.76 10.63
CA PRO A 245 15.79 5.34 10.26
C PRO A 245 14.72 4.59 11.07
N ILE A 246 14.54 4.96 12.33
CA ILE A 246 13.53 4.35 13.20
C ILE A 246 12.13 4.78 12.80
N LEU A 247 11.93 6.07 12.51
CA LEU A 247 10.64 6.59 12.06
C LEU A 247 10.26 5.94 10.73
N ASP A 248 11.20 5.86 9.80
CA ASP A 248 11.05 5.15 8.54
C ASP A 248 10.70 3.69 8.75
N LEU A 249 11.44 2.99 9.62
CA LEU A 249 11.17 1.59 9.93
C LEU A 249 9.72 1.40 10.40
N ILE A 250 9.28 2.21 11.37
CA ILE A 250 7.92 2.14 11.90
C ILE A 250 6.90 2.47 10.80
N TYR A 251 7.12 3.55 10.06
CA TYR A 251 6.23 4.00 9.00
C TYR A 251 6.07 2.94 7.91
N TYR A 252 7.15 2.49 7.29
CA TYR A 252 7.11 1.55 6.17
C TYR A 252 6.62 0.16 6.60
N MET A 253 6.95 -0.28 7.82
CA MET A 253 6.41 -1.52 8.37
C MET A 253 4.90 -1.45 8.55
N LEU A 254 4.38 -0.38 9.14
CA LEU A 254 2.95 -0.26 9.46
C LEU A 254 2.08 0.15 8.27
N VAL A 255 2.57 1.07 7.45
CA VAL A 255 1.77 1.73 6.40
C VAL A 255 1.82 0.99 5.07
N GLU A 256 2.89 0.24 4.78
CA GLU A 256 3.08 -0.39 3.47
C GLU A 256 3.30 -1.91 3.55
N ILE A 257 4.25 -2.39 4.36
CA ILE A 257 4.57 -3.83 4.44
C ILE A 257 3.42 -4.61 5.09
N LEU A 258 2.93 -4.17 6.25
CA LEU A 258 1.85 -4.82 6.99
C LEU A 258 0.58 -5.00 6.15
N PRO A 259 -0.01 -3.96 5.52
CA PRO A 259 -1.18 -4.14 4.68
C PRO A 259 -0.88 -5.05 3.47
N SER A 260 0.32 -4.99 2.88
CA SER A 260 0.67 -5.81 1.71
C SER A 260 0.76 -7.27 2.05
N ALA A 261 1.51 -7.61 3.10
CA ALA A 261 1.63 -8.98 3.59
C ALA A 261 0.26 -9.55 3.98
N LEU A 262 -0.56 -8.75 4.66
CA LEU A 262 -1.87 -9.18 5.11
C LEU A 262 -2.84 -9.42 3.95
N VAL A 263 -2.95 -8.48 3.01
CA VAL A 263 -3.88 -8.61 1.89
C VAL A 263 -3.49 -9.80 1.01
N LEU A 264 -2.20 -9.99 0.72
CA LEU A 264 -1.70 -11.17 0.01
C LEU A 264 -1.98 -12.46 0.79
N PHE A 265 -1.88 -12.44 2.12
CA PHE A 265 -2.24 -13.59 2.95
C PHE A 265 -3.74 -13.92 2.88
N ILE A 266 -4.61 -12.91 2.86
CA ILE A 266 -6.07 -13.10 2.79
C ILE A 266 -6.49 -13.54 1.37
N LEU A 267 -5.86 -12.99 0.33
CA LEU A 267 -6.15 -13.29 -1.06
C LEU A 267 -5.42 -14.54 -1.59
N ARG A 268 -4.61 -15.24 -0.77
CA ARG A 268 -3.87 -16.45 -1.16
C ARG A 268 -4.72 -17.63 -1.64
N LYS A 269 -6.03 -17.58 -1.44
CA LYS A 269 -6.95 -18.65 -1.86
C LYS A 269 -7.04 -18.67 -3.39
N LEU A 270 -6.65 -19.80 -3.97
CA LEU A 270 -6.71 -20.00 -5.42
C LEU A 270 -8.17 -20.12 -5.90
N PRO A 271 -8.48 -19.63 -7.10
CA PRO A 271 -9.78 -19.86 -7.71
C PRO A 271 -10.02 -21.37 -7.91
N PRO A 272 -11.28 -21.85 -7.76
CA PRO A 272 -11.62 -23.24 -7.97
C PRO A 272 -11.33 -23.63 -9.44
N LYS A 273 -10.75 -24.82 -9.66
CA LYS A 273 -10.67 -25.38 -11.02
C LYS A 273 -12.08 -25.74 -11.46
N ARG A 274 -12.46 -25.44 -12.70
CA ARG A 274 -13.64 -26.07 -13.30
C ARG A 274 -13.38 -27.58 -13.30
N ILE A 275 -14.20 -28.32 -12.57
CA ILE A 275 -14.42 -29.72 -12.91
C ILE A 275 -15.20 -29.63 -14.21
N SER A 276 -14.57 -29.97 -15.33
CA SER A 276 -15.26 -30.15 -16.60
C SER A 276 -16.43 -31.07 -16.31
N ALA A 277 -17.65 -30.53 -16.30
CA ALA A 277 -18.84 -31.33 -16.17
C ALA A 277 -18.76 -32.40 -17.25
N GLN A 278 -18.52 -33.63 -16.82
CA GLN A 278 -18.63 -34.81 -17.65
C GLN A 278 -20.08 -34.77 -18.13
N TYR A 279 -20.28 -34.37 -19.38
CA TYR A 279 -21.57 -34.46 -20.04
C TYR A 279 -21.90 -35.95 -20.03
N HIS A 280 -22.69 -36.39 -19.06
CA HIS A 280 -23.36 -37.67 -19.18
C HIS A 280 -24.45 -37.46 -20.24
N PRO A 281 -24.33 -38.08 -21.42
CA PRO A 281 -25.44 -38.07 -22.36
C PRO A 281 -26.61 -38.76 -21.67
N ILE A 282 -27.74 -38.05 -21.59
CA ILE A 282 -29.01 -38.63 -21.20
C ILE A 282 -29.29 -39.72 -22.23
N ARG A 283 -29.47 -40.96 -21.76
CA ARG A 283 -29.81 -42.12 -22.58
C ARG A 283 -31.30 -42.41 -22.46
#